data_AF-V9GG89-F1
#
_entry.id   AF-V9GG89-F1
#
_cell.length_a   1.000
_cell.length_b   1.000
_cell.length_c   1.000
_cell.angle_alpha   90.00
_cell.angle_beta   90.00
_cell.angle_gamma   90.00
#
_symmetry.space_group_name_H-M   'P 1'
#
loop_
_entity.id
_entity.type
_entity.pdbx_description
1 polymer ?
#
loop_
_entity_poly.entity_id
_entity_poly.type
_entity_poly.pdbx_seq_one_letter_code
_entity_poly.pdbx_strand_id
1 'polypeptide(L)'
;MNFEIAGTSGVIDYDSAKDSPVIFKSRSSAAAIPGVAVPESPLEFSPYYRELDHFITCIREETQPMVTTKDAYEAMRIALAALSSMTTGHPVELAKEIPH
;
A
#
# COMPACT_ATOMS: atom_id res chain seq x y z
N MET A 1 8.98 6.27 3.09
CA MET A 1 7.75 6.78 2.47
C MET A 1 7.21 7.86 3.39
N ASN A 2 6.83 9.01 2.83
CA ASN A 2 6.28 10.13 3.57
C ASN A 2 4.84 10.41 3.13
N PHE A 3 3.99 10.78 4.09
CA PHE A 3 2.62 11.20 3.83
C PHE A 3 2.30 12.39 4.72
N GLU A 4 1.66 13.41 4.14
CA GLU A 4 1.13 14.56 4.87
C GLU A 4 -0.34 14.75 4.48
N ILE A 5 -1.21 14.83 5.48
CA ILE A 5 -2.65 15.03 5.31
C ILE A 5 -3.05 16.24 6.14
N ALA A 6 -3.40 17.35 5.48
CA ALA A 6 -3.85 18.57 6.12
C ALA A 6 -5.38 18.72 5.99
N GLY A 7 -6.03 18.99 7.11
CA GLY A 7 -7.47 19.26 7.18
C GLY A 7 -7.78 20.44 8.09
N THR A 8 -9.07 20.76 8.21
CA THR A 8 -9.53 21.91 9.04
C THR A 8 -9.27 21.71 10.54
N SER A 9 -9.11 20.47 10.99
CA SER A 9 -8.86 20.12 12.40
C SER A 9 -7.38 19.86 12.73
N GLY A 10 -6.47 20.00 11.77
CA GLY A 10 -5.05 19.79 11.98
C GLY A 10 -4.35 19.05 10.84
N VAL A 11 -3.13 18.60 11.11
CA VAL A 11 -2.26 17.92 10.15
C VAL A 11 -1.78 16.59 10.71
N ILE A 12 -1.81 15.56 9.89
CA ILE A 12 -1.18 14.25 10.14
C ILE A 12 0.07 14.19 9.27
N ASP A 13 1.25 14.08 9.88
CA ASP A 13 2.53 13.82 9.22
C ASP A 13 3.00 12.40 9.59
N TYR A 14 3.42 11.64 8.58
CA TYR A 14 3.98 10.31 8.74
C TYR A 14 5.23 10.17 7.87
N ASP A 15 6.31 9.68 8.46
CA ASP A 15 7.55 9.39 7.76
C ASP A 15 8.15 8.07 8.26
N SER A 16 8.12 7.06 7.39
CA SER A 16 8.63 5.73 7.72
C SER A 16 10.14 5.70 8.04
N ALA A 17 10.90 6.74 7.64
CA ALA A 17 12.31 6.87 7.99
C ALA A 17 12.53 7.37 9.43
N LYS A 18 11.57 8.13 9.99
CA LYS A 18 11.60 8.57 11.40
C LYS A 18 11.20 7.43 12.35
N ASP A 19 10.37 6.51 11.88
CA ASP A 19 9.85 5.36 12.63
C ASP A 19 10.71 4.08 12.53
N SER A 20 11.91 4.15 11.93
CA SER A 20 12.85 3.03 11.89
C SER A 20 13.86 3.12 13.04
N PRO A 21 13.62 2.50 14.21
CA PRO A 21 14.67 2.39 15.21
C PRO A 21 15.87 1.62 14.64
N VAL A 22 17.08 2.00 15.02
CA VAL A 22 18.27 1.19 14.76
C VAL A 22 18.11 -0.12 15.54
N ILE A 23 17.77 -1.20 14.85
CA ILE A 23 17.60 -2.52 15.46
C ILE A 23 18.86 -3.34 15.21
N PHE A 24 19.65 -3.56 16.27
CA PHE A 24 20.81 -4.46 16.22
C PHE A 24 20.36 -5.92 16.41
N LYS A 25 20.57 -6.77 15.39
CA LYS A 25 20.24 -8.20 15.44
C LYS A 25 21.41 -9.05 14.98
N SER A 26 21.86 -9.95 15.87
CA SER A 26 22.95 -10.90 15.60
C SER A 26 22.40 -12.17 14.94
N ARG A 27 23.09 -12.63 13.91
CA ARG A 27 22.65 -13.65 12.94
C ARG A 27 22.89 -15.07 13.48
N SER A 28 21.83 -15.86 13.61
CA SER A 28 21.83 -17.22 13.09
C SER A 28 21.09 -17.19 11.74
N SER A 29 21.67 -17.81 10.73
CA SER A 29 21.57 -17.48 9.31
C SER A 29 20.27 -17.86 8.60
N ALA A 30 19.70 -16.89 7.87
CA ALA A 30 19.17 -17.12 6.52
C ALA A 30 19.49 -15.87 5.69
N ALA A 31 20.12 -16.06 4.52
CA ALA A 31 20.59 -14.96 3.69
C ALA A 31 19.42 -14.14 3.15
N ALA A 32 19.34 -12.86 3.53
CA ALA A 32 18.40 -11.91 2.95
C ALA A 32 18.77 -11.68 1.48
N ILE A 33 17.84 -11.99 0.57
CA ILE A 33 17.93 -11.66 -0.84
C ILE A 33 17.57 -10.17 -0.99
N PRO A 34 18.36 -9.35 -1.72
CA PRO A 34 18.05 -7.94 -1.93
C PRO A 34 16.67 -7.79 -2.59
N GLY A 35 15.79 -6.99 -1.99
CA GLY A 35 14.46 -6.68 -2.53
C GLY A 35 13.28 -7.45 -1.92
N VAL A 36 13.53 -8.40 -1.01
CA VAL A 36 12.46 -9.04 -0.21
C VAL A 36 12.55 -8.53 1.23
N ALA A 37 11.52 -7.84 1.68
CA ALA A 37 11.37 -7.49 3.09
C ALA A 37 11.10 -8.77 3.90
N VAL A 38 12.16 -9.44 4.35
CA VAL A 38 12.04 -10.52 5.33
C VAL A 38 11.73 -9.87 6.67
N PRO A 39 10.57 -10.13 7.30
CA PRO A 39 10.29 -9.59 8.63
C PRO A 39 11.37 -10.06 9.59
N GLU A 40 12.13 -9.11 10.14
CA GLU A 40 13.27 -9.41 11.00
C GLU A 40 12.86 -9.76 12.44
N SER A 41 11.56 -9.80 12.75
CA SER A 41 11.01 -10.19 14.04
C SER A 41 9.95 -11.29 13.84
N PRO A 42 10.06 -12.45 14.52
CA PRO A 42 9.06 -13.52 14.43
C PRO A 42 7.70 -13.16 15.05
N LEU A 43 7.61 -12.02 15.75
CA LEU A 43 6.37 -11.48 16.31
C LEU A 43 5.75 -10.37 15.45
N GLU A 44 6.47 -9.92 14.42
CA GLU A 44 6.06 -8.78 13.61
C GLU A 44 5.63 -9.29 12.23
N PHE A 45 4.32 -9.36 12.03
CA PHE A 45 3.77 -9.69 10.73
C PHE A 45 4.03 -8.54 9.75
N SER A 46 4.85 -8.82 8.73
CA SER A 46 5.08 -7.88 7.64
C SER A 46 3.77 -7.51 6.94
N PRO A 47 3.67 -6.34 6.30
CA PRO A 47 2.50 -5.98 5.51
C PRO A 47 2.10 -7.06 4.50
N TYR A 48 3.07 -7.69 3.83
CA TYR A 48 2.83 -8.80 2.90
C TYR A 48 2.26 -10.05 3.58
N TYR A 49 2.73 -10.39 4.78
CA TYR A 49 2.14 -11.50 5.53
C TYR A 49 0.68 -11.18 5.85
N ARG A 50 0.40 -9.98 6.37
CA ARG A 50 -0.96 -9.55 6.76
C ARG A 50 -1.92 -9.55 5.57
N GLU A 51 -1.44 -9.10 4.41
CA GLU A 51 -2.21 -9.10 3.16
C GLU A 51 -2.58 -10.53 2.73
N LEU A 52 -1.62 -11.46 2.74
CA LEU A 52 -1.87 -12.86 2.37
C LEU A 52 -2.77 -13.57 3.39
N ASP A 53 -2.56 -13.33 4.68
CA ASP A 53 -3.39 -13.89 5.76
C ASP A 53 -4.85 -13.41 5.65
N HIS A 54 -5.05 -12.11 5.40
CA HIS A 54 -6.36 -11.53 5.11
C HIS A 54 -7.02 -12.16 3.89
N PHE A 55 -6.27 -12.29 2.78
CA PHE A 55 -6.78 -12.89 1.55
C PHE A 55 -7.24 -14.35 1.75
N ILE A 56 -6.42 -15.17 2.43
CA ILE A 56 -6.77 -16.55 2.77
C ILE A 56 -8.00 -16.62 3.67
N THR A 57 -8.10 -15.71 4.64
CA THR A 57 -9.25 -15.63 5.55
C THR A 57 -10.53 -15.33 4.79
N CYS A 58 -10.52 -14.34 3.87
CA CYS A 58 -11.67 -14.04 3.03
C CYS A 58 -12.15 -15.23 2.19
N ILE A 59 -11.21 -16.03 1.66
CA ILE A 59 -11.56 -17.26 0.92
C ILE A 59 -12.24 -18.28 1.85
N ARG A 60 -11.71 -18.49 3.05
CA ARG A 60 -12.22 -19.50 4.00
C ARG A 60 -13.58 -19.13 4.59
N GLU A 61 -13.77 -17.84 4.86
CA GLU A 61 -14.97 -17.32 5.53
C GLU A 61 -16.02 -16.82 4.53
N GLU A 62 -15.75 -16.90 3.23
CA GLU A 62 -16.61 -16.36 2.17
C GLU A 62 -16.95 -14.86 2.38
N THR A 63 -15.98 -14.09 2.86
CA THR A 63 -16.13 -12.65 3.12
C THR A 63 -15.50 -11.81 2.02
N GLN A 64 -16.03 -10.58 1.86
CA GLN A 64 -15.50 -9.64 0.89
C GLN A 64 -14.13 -9.09 1.34
N PRO A 65 -13.08 -9.12 0.50
CA PRO A 65 -11.80 -8.50 0.82
C PRO A 65 -11.91 -7.00 1.06
N MET A 66 -11.10 -6.46 1.98
CA MET A 66 -11.01 -5.02 2.23
C MET A 66 -10.53 -4.25 0.98
N VAL A 67 -9.61 -4.85 0.21
CA VAL A 67 -9.17 -4.34 -1.08
C VAL A 67 -9.81 -5.18 -2.17
N THR A 68 -10.69 -4.56 -2.95
CA THR A 68 -11.50 -5.18 -3.98
C THR A 68 -10.86 -5.04 -5.36
N THR A 69 -11.39 -5.76 -6.35
CA THR A 69 -11.01 -5.56 -7.76
C THR A 69 -11.35 -4.16 -8.27
N LYS A 70 -12.39 -3.51 -7.71
CA LYS A 70 -12.76 -2.14 -8.03
C LYS A 70 -11.67 -1.15 -7.63
N ASP A 71 -11.04 -1.35 -6.47
CA ASP A 71 -9.96 -0.48 -6.01
C ASP A 71 -8.77 -0.52 -6.98
N ALA A 72 -8.42 -1.71 -7.48
CA ALA A 72 -7.37 -1.86 -8.50
C ALA A 72 -7.73 -1.17 -9.82
N TYR A 73 -8.98 -1.31 -10.28
CA TYR A 73 -9.48 -0.65 -11.48
C TYR A 73 -9.42 0.88 -11.36
N GLU A 74 -9.90 1.44 -10.25
CA GLU A 74 -9.87 2.88 -10.01
C GLU A 74 -8.43 3.41 -9.90
N ALA A 75 -7.54 2.67 -9.24
CA ALA A 75 -6.11 3.01 -9.19
C ALA A 75 -5.50 3.10 -10.60
N MET A 76 -5.82 2.14 -11.48
CA MET A 76 -5.38 2.19 -12.88
C MET A 76 -5.95 3.39 -13.63
N ARG A 77 -7.24 3.71 -13.44
CA ARG A 77 -7.86 4.88 -14.07
C ARG A 77 -7.15 6.18 -13.69
N ILE A 78 -6.85 6.35 -12.39
CA ILE A 78 -6.10 7.50 -11.88
C ILE A 78 -4.71 7.56 -12.52
N ALA A 79 -3.98 6.44 -12.53
CA ALA A 79 -2.63 6.38 -13.10
C ALA A 79 -2.60 6.73 -14.59
N LEU A 80 -3.55 6.20 -15.38
CA LEU A 80 -3.65 6.50 -16.81
C LEU A 80 -4.04 7.96 -17.08
N ALA A 81 -4.96 8.52 -16.29
CA ALA A 81 -5.31 9.94 -16.40
C ALA A 81 -4.12 10.85 -16.08
N ALA A 82 -3.32 10.51 -15.07
CA ALA A 82 -2.09 11.23 -14.74
C ALA A 82 -1.08 11.18 -15.89
N LEU A 83 -0.85 10.00 -16.50
CA LEU A 83 0.03 9.86 -17.67
C LEU A 83 -0.47 10.66 -18.87
N SER A 84 -1.78 10.67 -19.11
CA SER A 84 -2.38 11.49 -20.16
C SER A 84 -2.18 12.98 -19.89
N SER A 85 -2.43 13.43 -18.65
CA SER A 85 -2.22 14.83 -18.24
C SER A 85 -0.76 15.26 -18.42
N MET A 86 0.20 14.41 -18.04
CA MET A 86 1.63 14.65 -18.26
C MET A 86 1.96 14.80 -19.75
N THR A 87 1.31 14.03 -20.62
CA THR A 87 1.56 14.05 -22.06
C THR A 87 0.95 15.27 -22.74
N THR A 88 -0.25 15.68 -22.32
CA THR A 88 -1.00 16.78 -22.95
C THR A 88 -0.73 18.14 -22.31
N GLY A 89 -0.20 18.18 -21.09
CA GLY A 89 -0.06 19.42 -20.31
C GLY A 89 -1.39 19.99 -19.80
N HIS A 90 -2.48 19.23 -19.90
CA HIS A 90 -3.82 19.67 -19.52
C HIS A 90 -4.43 18.73 -18.47
N PRO A 91 -5.21 19.26 -17.51
CA PRO A 91 -5.96 18.44 -16.57
C PRO A 91 -6.86 17.43 -17.28
N VAL A 92 -6.91 16.21 -16.75
CA VAL A 92 -7.79 15.14 -17.24
C VAL A 92 -8.81 14.83 -16.16
N GLU A 93 -10.09 14.98 -16.48
CA GLU A 93 -11.20 14.66 -15.58
C GLU A 93 -11.51 13.16 -15.62
N LEU A 94 -11.62 12.54 -14.45
CA LEU A 94 -12.12 11.17 -14.35
C LEU A 94 -13.64 11.19 -14.50
N ALA A 95 -14.14 10.72 -15.65
CA ALA A 95 -15.58 10.58 -15.87
C ALA A 95 -16.22 9.72 -14.76
N LYS A 96 -17.43 10.08 -14.31
CA LYS A 96 -18.15 9.25 -13.33
C LYS A 96 -18.43 7.87 -13.93
N GLU A 97 -18.32 6.82 -13.13
CA GLU A 97 -18.73 5.47 -13.55
C GLU A 97 -20.17 5.51 -14.06
N ILE A 98 -20.41 4.86 -15.20
CA ILE A 98 -21.76 4.47 -15.59
C ILE A 98 -22.08 3.23 -14.74
N PRO A 99 -23.13 3.24 -13.91
CA PRO A 99 -23.46 2.07 -13.10
C PRO A 99 -23.74 0.86 -14.01
N HIS A 100 -23.11 -0.26 -13.69
CA HIS A 100 -23.39 -1.58 -14.26
C HIS A 100 -24.61 -2.21 -13.58
#